data_AF-A0A6G2JF38-F1
#
_entry.id   AF-A0A6G2JF38-F1
#
_cell.length_a   1.000
_cell.length_b   1.000
_cell.length_c   1.000
_cell.angle_alpha   90.00
_cell.angle_beta   90.00
_cell.angle_gamma   90.00
#
_symmetry.space_group_name_H-M   'P 1'
#
loop_
_entity.id
_entity.type
_entity.pdbx_description
1 polymer ?
#
loop_
_entity_poly.entity_id
_entity_poly.type
_entity_poly.pdbx_seq_one_letter_code
_entity_poly.pdbx_strand_id
1 'polypeptide(L)' 'SPNPPKHRRAATTNATASETLFVVYCAGSHCNAADKAGARLARLGRPVKKMIGGKSGWLEEGFDLVTS' A
#
# COMPACT_ATOMS: atom_id res chain seq x y z
N SER A 1 5.54 -26.06 -5.24
CA SER A 1 5.47 -25.10 -4.14
C SER A 1 4.12 -24.41 -4.19
N PRO A 2 3.22 -24.55 -3.20
CA PRO A 2 1.90 -23.95 -3.30
C PRO A 2 2.00 -22.44 -3.11
N ASN A 3 1.54 -21.70 -4.13
CA ASN A 3 1.52 -20.25 -4.19
C ASN A 3 0.52 -19.71 -3.14
N PRO A 4 0.86 -18.71 -2.33
CA PRO A 4 -0.07 -18.12 -1.35
C PRO A 4 -1.35 -17.56 -2.02
N PRO A 5 -2.45 -17.42 -1.25
CA PRO A 5 -3.73 -16.96 -1.79
C PRO A 5 -3.63 -15.54 -2.37
N LYS A 6 -4.12 -15.37 -3.61
CA LYS A 6 -4.07 -14.14 -4.42
C LYS A 6 -5.00 -13.01 -3.95
N HIS A 7 -5.65 -13.19 -2.80
CA HIS A 7 -6.55 -12.22 -2.21
C HIS A 7 -6.22 -12.05 -0.72
N ARG A 8 -5.18 -11.25 -0.43
CA ARG A 8 -4.90 -10.86 0.95
C ARG A 8 -5.79 -9.67 1.31
N ARG A 9 -6.94 -9.96 1.92
CA ARG A 9 -7.72 -8.91 2.62
C ARG A 9 -6.86 -8.36 3.75
N ALA A 10 -6.66 -7.05 3.80
CA ALA A 10 -6.15 -6.41 5.00
C ALA A 10 -7.13 -6.71 6.15
N ALA A 11 -6.65 -7.28 7.24
CA ALA A 11 -7.45 -7.43 8.45
C ALA A 11 -7.91 -6.03 8.87
N THR A 12 -9.23 -5.81 8.88
CA THR A 12 -9.81 -4.53 9.30
C THR A 12 -9.82 -4.50 10.81
N THR A 13 -8.73 -4.03 11.42
CA THR A 13 -8.71 -3.68 12.83
C THR A 13 -9.44 -2.34 13.01
N ASN A 14 -10.31 -2.23 14.03
CA ASN A 14 -10.90 -0.97 14.49
C ASN A 14 -9.80 -0.07 15.09
N ALA A 15 -8.89 0.40 14.25
CA ALA A 15 -7.82 1.30 14.64
C ALA A 15 -8.39 2.70 14.88
N THR A 16 -7.92 3.35 15.93
CA THR A 16 -8.15 4.78 16.11
C THR A 16 -7.45 5.56 14.98
N ALA A 17 -7.88 6.79 14.71
CA ALA A 17 -7.29 7.60 13.65
C ALA A 17 -5.76 7.81 13.80
N SER A 18 -5.23 7.72 15.03
CA SER A 18 -3.79 7.83 15.30
C SER A 18 -3.02 6.52 15.08
N GLU A 19 -3.68 5.37 15.19
CA GLU A 19 -3.08 4.05 15.01
C GLU A 19 -3.30 3.48 13.59
N THR A 20 -4.10 4.18 12.78
CA THR A 20 -4.37 3.79 11.40
C THR A 20 -3.07 3.77 10.60
N LEU A 21 -2.72 2.59 10.08
CA LEU A 21 -1.59 2.42 9.18
C LEU A 21 -1.95 2.86 7.76
N PHE A 22 -1.26 3.87 7.26
CA PHE A 22 -1.37 4.30 5.88
C PHE A 22 -0.48 3.43 4.98
N VAL A 23 -1.03 2.98 3.86
CA VAL A 23 -0.25 2.36 2.79
C VAL A 23 -0.27 3.28 1.58
N VAL A 24 0.89 3.77 1.17
CA VAL A 24 1.03 4.66 0.01
C VAL A 24 1.59 3.93 -1.19
N TYR A 25 1.02 4.20 -2.37
CA TYR A 25 1.48 3.66 -3.64
C TYR A 25 1.36 4.71 -4.75
N CYS A 26 2.09 4.52 -5.84
CA CYS A 26 1.95 5.30 -7.06
C CYS A 26 1.71 4.34 -8.24
N ALA A 27 1.71 4.85 -9.48
CA ALA A 27 1.56 4.05 -10.69
C ALA A 27 2.58 2.91 -10.76
N GLY A 28 3.87 3.17 -10.49
CA GLY A 28 4.92 2.15 -10.57
C GLY A 28 6.24 2.58 -9.91
N SER A 29 7.28 1.77 -10.08
CA SER A 29 8.61 1.99 -9.51
C SER A 29 9.29 3.28 -9.96
N HIS A 30 8.91 3.82 -11.13
CA HIS A 30 9.50 5.03 -11.71
C HIS A 30 8.86 6.33 -11.17
N CYS A 31 7.95 6.23 -10.20
CA CYS A 31 7.27 7.36 -9.60
C CYS A 31 7.77 7.65 -8.17
N ASN A 32 8.02 8.92 -7.85
CA ASN A 32 8.48 9.38 -6.53
C ASN A 32 7.35 9.95 -5.62
N ALA A 33 6.11 10.02 -6.11
CA ALA A 33 5.00 10.62 -5.35
C ALA A 33 4.68 9.83 -4.07
N ALA A 34 4.77 8.50 -4.12
CA ALA A 34 4.56 7.65 -2.95
C ALA A 34 5.59 7.91 -1.84
N ASP A 35 6.85 8.15 -2.21
CA ASP A 35 7.90 8.50 -1.24
C ASP A 35 7.64 9.86 -0.59
N LYS A 36 7.26 10.86 -1.40
CA LYS A 36 6.90 12.20 -0.91
C LYS A 36 5.71 12.16 0.05
N ALA A 37 4.69 11.37 -0.29
CA ALA A 37 3.51 11.16 0.56
C ALA A 37 3.88 10.46 1.87
N GLY A 38 4.69 9.38 1.79
CA GLY A 38 5.20 8.66 2.95
C GLY A 38 5.99 9.56 3.89
N ALA A 39 6.92 10.35 3.36
CA ALA A 39 7.71 11.29 4.15
C ALA A 39 6.82 12.36 4.83
N ARG A 40 5.77 12.84 4.17
CA ARG A 40 4.83 13.79 4.77
C ARG A 40 4.03 13.17 5.91
N LEU A 41 3.54 11.94 5.74
CA LEU A 41 2.81 11.21 6.79
C LEU A 41 3.71 10.90 7.99
N ALA A 42 4.94 10.45 7.74
CA ALA A 42 5.91 10.18 8.80
C ALA A 42 6.25 11.43 9.63
N ARG A 43 6.42 12.60 8.99
CA ARG A 43 6.62 13.89 9.68
C ARG A 43 5.43 14.31 10.55
N LEU A 44 4.23 13.82 10.27
CA LEU A 44 3.03 14.04 11.07
C LEU A 44 2.84 12.98 12.16
N GLY A 45 3.81 12.08 12.37
CA GLY A 45 3.72 10.98 13.33
C GLY A 45 2.70 9.91 12.94
N ARG A 46 2.26 9.86 11.67
CA ARG A 46 1.31 8.85 11.20
C ARG A 46 2.06 7.57 10.80
N PRO A 47 1.65 6.38 11.27
CA PRO A 47 2.21 5.12 10.81
C PRO A 47 2.01 4.98 9.29
N VAL A 48 3.08 4.71 8.55
CA VAL A 48 3.00 4.61 7.08
C VAL A 48 3.96 3.54 6.53
N LYS A 49 3.53 2.82 5.51
CA LYS A 49 4.35 1.92 4.69
C LYS A 49 4.16 2.23 3.21
N LYS A 50 5.23 2.10 2.42
CA LYS A 50 5.17 2.19 0.96
C LYS A 50 4.93 0.81 0.37
N MET A 51 4.00 0.71 -0.58
CA MET A 51 3.87 -0.47 -1.44
C MET A 51 4.83 -0.32 -2.63
N ILE A 52 5.96 -1.02 -2.56
CA ILE A 52 6.98 -1.03 -3.60
C ILE A 52 6.39 -1.65 -4.88
N GLY A 53 6.80 -1.18 -6.05
CA GLY A 53 6.25 -1.62 -7.34
C GLY A 53 4.97 -0.89 -7.77
N GLY A 54 4.23 -0.29 -6.83
CA GLY A 54 3.02 0.48 -7.14
C GLY A 54 1.90 -0.36 -7.75
N LYS A 55 0.96 0.29 -8.44
CA LYS A 55 -0.15 -0.38 -9.14
C LYS A 55 0.35 -1.37 -10.19
N SER A 56 1.38 -1.01 -10.95
CA SER A 56 1.95 -1.90 -11.98
C SER A 56 2.52 -3.18 -11.38
N GLY A 57 3.33 -3.07 -10.32
CA GLY A 57 3.87 -4.25 -9.64
C GLY A 57 2.77 -5.13 -9.02
N TRP A 58 1.71 -4.53 -8.49
CA TRP A 58 0.54 -5.27 -8.00
C TRP A 58 -0.10 -6.14 -9.10
N LEU A 59 -0.26 -5.58 -10.30
CA LEU A 59 -0.80 -6.30 -11.45
C LEU A 59 0.17 -7.36 -12.01
N GLU A 60 1.47 -7.07 -12.02
CA GLU A 60 2.52 -7.99 -12.49
C GLU A 60 2.61 -9.25 -11.62
N GLU A 61 2.43 -9.10 -10.32
CA GLU A 61 2.32 -10.21 -9.36
C GLU A 61 0.97 -10.98 -9.48
N GLY A 62 0.06 -10.53 -10.36
CA GLY A 62 -1.20 -11.19 -10.64
C GLY A 62 -2.30 -10.97 -9.59
N PHE A 63 -2.26 -9.84 -8.88
CA PHE A 63 -3.33 -9.43 -7.97
C PHE A 63 -4.39 -8.57 -8.68
N ASP A 64 -5.65 -8.76 -8.30
CA ASP A 64 -6.77 -8.03 -8.90
C ASP A 64 -6.95 -6.62 -8.34
N LEU A 65 -7.58 -5.77 -9.15
CA LEU A 65 -8.06 -4.45 -8.74
C LEU A 65 -9.58 -4.48 -8.65
N VAL A 66 -10.11 -3.85 -7.59
CA VAL A 66 -11.54 -3.57 -7.50
C VAL A 66 -11.80 -2.24 -8.17
N THR A 67 -12.67 -2.23 -9.18
CA THR A 67 -13.21 -0.99 -9.75
C THR A 67 -14.47 -0.60 -8.98
N SER A 68 -14.69 0.70 -8.79
CA SER A 68 -15.92 1.24 -8.18
C SER A 68 -17.01 1.46 -9.21
#